data_AF-A0A091BWN1-F1
#
_entry.id   AF-A0A091BWN1-F1
#
_cell.length_a   1.000
_cell.length_b   1.000
_cell.length_c   1.000
_cell.angle_alpha   90.00
_cell.angle_beta   90.00
_cell.angle_gamma   90.00
#
_symmetry.space_group_name_H-M   'P 1'
#
loop_
_entity.id
_entity.type
_entity.pdbx_description
1 polymer ?
#
loop_
_entity_poly.entity_id
_entity_poly.type
_entity_poly.pdbx_seq_one_letter_code
_entity_poly.pdbx_strand_id
1 'polypeptide(L)' 'MTVIGIISLDNYDDIIDKMDDKNISLLNTLVTTMISDWANEYGIFYKRVNPDRYFFVASTEDLNKIKEKKL' A
#
# COMPACT_ATOMS: atom_id res chain seq x y z
N MET A 1 -10.49 -15.87 10.22
CA MET A 1 -9.15 -15.81 10.88
C MET A 1 -8.51 -14.48 10.53
N THR A 2 -7.54 -14.02 11.32
CA THR A 2 -6.76 -12.82 10.98
C THR A 2 -5.75 -13.14 9.89
N VAL A 3 -5.62 -12.23 8.93
CA VAL A 3 -4.63 -12.25 7.86
C VAL A 3 -3.71 -11.06 8.06
N ILE A 4 -2.41 -11.30 7.92
CA ILE A 4 -1.38 -10.26 7.90
C ILE A 4 -0.71 -10.33 6.54
N GLY A 5 -0.55 -9.17 5.89
CA GLY A 5 0.09 -9.08 4.59
C GLY A 5 1.03 -7.88 4.49
N ILE A 6 1.84 -7.88 3.44
CA ILE A 6 2.79 -6.82 3.12
C ILE A 6 2.45 -6.28 1.73
N ILE A 7 2.48 -4.96 1.58
CA ILE A 7 2.47 -4.25 0.31
C ILE A 7 3.90 -3.75 0.10
N SER A 8 4.48 -4.08 -1.05
CA SER A 8 5.81 -3.64 -1.47
C SER A 8 5.68 -2.83 -2.75
N LEU A 9 6.36 -1.70 -2.82
CA LEU A 9 6.47 -0.88 -4.03
C LEU A 9 7.66 -1.35 -4.84
N ASP A 10 7.41 -1.90 -6.02
CA ASP A 10 8.48 -2.39 -6.90
C ASP A 10 9.27 -1.22 -7.49
N ASN A 11 10.60 -1.39 -7.55
CA ASN A 11 11.56 -0.42 -8.09
C ASN A 11 11.47 0.99 -7.48
N TYR A 12 10.95 1.14 -6.26
CA TYR A 12 10.79 2.45 -5.62
C TYR A 12 12.12 3.19 -5.50
N ASP A 13 13.15 2.52 -4.99
CA ASP A 13 14.50 3.09 -4.78
C ASP A 13 15.11 3.61 -6.10
N ASP A 14 15.04 2.80 -7.17
CA ASP A 14 15.56 3.18 -8.49
C ASP A 14 14.86 4.40 -9.12
N ILE A 15 13.58 4.59 -8.77
CA ILE A 15 12.77 5.71 -9.25
C ILE A 15 13.12 6.99 -8.48
N ILE A 16 13.19 6.91 -7.15
CA ILE A 16 13.47 8.09 -6.31
C ILE A 16 14.89 8.60 -6.48
N ASP A 17 15.86 7.73 -6.79
CA ASP A 17 17.26 8.10 -7.04
C ASP A 17 17.43 9.08 -8.22
N LYS A 18 16.44 9.14 -9.12
CA LYS A 18 16.44 10.01 -10.31
C LYS A 18 15.56 11.25 -10.13
N MET A 19 14.95 11.44 -8.96
CA MET A 19 13.99 12.51 -8.67
C MET A 19 14.58 13.54 -7.72
N ASP A 20 14.07 14.78 -7.80
CA ASP A 20 14.31 15.79 -6.77
C ASP A 20 13.38 15.57 -5.55
N ASP A 21 13.73 16.20 -4.42
CA ASP A 21 12.98 16.06 -3.15
C ASP A 21 11.49 16.41 -3.28
N LYS A 22 11.16 17.38 -4.15
CA LYS A 22 9.78 17.80 -4.40
C LYS A 22 8.99 16.67 -5.08
N ASN A 23 9.55 16.04 -6.10
CA ASN A 23 8.93 14.94 -6.81
C ASN A 23 8.84 13.68 -5.94
N ILE A 24 9.85 13.41 -5.11
CA ILE A 24 9.81 12.33 -4.11
C ILE A 24 8.65 12.54 -3.12
N SER A 25 8.49 13.77 -2.59
CA SER A 25 7.39 14.09 -1.68
C SER A 25 6.02 13.92 -2.34
N LEU A 26 5.89 14.30 -3.62
CA LEU A 26 4.65 14.13 -4.38
C LEU A 26 4.33 12.65 -4.59
N LEU A 27 5.31 11.84 -5.01
CA LEU A 27 5.16 10.40 -5.18
C LEU A 27 4.72 9.73 -3.87
N ASN A 28 5.36 10.06 -2.75
CA ASN A 28 5.00 9.55 -1.44
C ASN A 28 3.56 9.86 -1.04
N THR A 29 3.10 11.07 -1.34
CA THR A 29 1.72 11.47 -1.07
C THR A 29 0.75 10.68 -1.93
N LEU A 30 1.02 10.56 -3.23
CA LEU A 30 0.19 9.78 -4.17
C LEU A 30 0.06 8.32 -3.73
N VAL A 31 1.18 7.66 -3.43
CA VAL A 31 1.18 6.27 -2.95
C VAL A 31 0.38 6.13 -1.66
N THR A 32 0.58 7.04 -0.70
CA THR A 32 -0.14 7.01 0.58
C THR A 32 -1.64 7.17 0.38
N THR A 33 -2.07 8.06 -0.53
CA THR A 33 -3.49 8.22 -0.89
C THR A 33 -4.04 6.94 -1.52
N MET A 34 -3.34 6.35 -2.49
CA MET A 34 -3.79 5.12 -3.15
C MET A 34 -3.97 3.96 -2.17
N ILE A 35 -3.02 3.78 -1.24
CA ILE A 35 -3.09 2.73 -0.22
C ILE A 35 -4.20 3.04 0.79
N SER A 36 -4.40 4.32 1.15
CA SER A 36 -5.50 4.73 2.04
C SER A 36 -6.86 4.43 1.43
N ASP A 37 -7.06 4.78 0.17
CA ASP A 37 -8.32 4.58 -0.54
C ASP A 37 -8.62 3.09 -0.68
N TRP A 38 -7.61 2.29 -1.05
CA TRP A 38 -7.72 0.83 -1.06
C TRP A 38 -8.07 0.27 0.32
N ALA A 39 -7.38 0.69 1.38
CA ALA A 39 -7.64 0.19 2.73
C ALA A 39 -9.04 0.57 3.23
N ASN A 40 -9.49 1.79 2.94
CA ASN A 40 -10.83 2.27 3.28
C ASN A 40 -11.93 1.50 2.55
N GLU A 41 -11.72 1.14 1.27
CA GLU A 41 -12.69 0.36 0.49
C GLU A 41 -13.01 -0.98 1.15
N TYR A 42 -12.01 -1.64 1.74
CA TYR A 42 -12.17 -2.98 2.33
C TYR A 42 -12.22 -2.99 3.86
N GLY A 43 -12.21 -1.83 4.52
CA GLY A 43 -12.20 -1.74 5.99
C GLY A 43 -10.93 -2.33 6.63
N ILE A 44 -9.80 -2.26 5.93
CA ILE A 44 -8.53 -2.88 6.32
C ILE A 44 -7.69 -1.89 7.12
N PHE A 45 -7.10 -2.37 8.22
CA PHE A 45 -6.06 -1.61 8.90
C PHE A 45 -4.74 -1.76 8.16
N TYR A 46 -4.02 -0.66 7.94
CA TYR A 46 -2.69 -0.70 7.38
C TYR A 46 -1.77 0.29 8.10
N LYS A 47 -0.46 0.04 8.01
CA LYS A 47 0.56 0.95 8.52
C LYS A 47 1.82 0.89 7.66
N ARG A 48 2.40 2.06 7.41
CA ARG A 48 3.69 2.20 6.73
C ARG A 48 4.82 1.68 7.62
N VAL A 49 5.70 0.86 7.04
CA VAL A 49 6.91 0.35 7.69
C VAL A 49 8.11 1.21 7.32
N ASN A 50 8.24 1.53 6.03
CA ASN A 50 9.29 2.35 5.45
C ASN A 50 8.76 2.94 4.12
N PRO A 51 9.57 3.70 3.35
CA PRO A 51 9.05 4.40 2.18
C PRO A 51 8.36 3.52 1.12
N ASP A 52 8.88 2.32 0.91
CA ASP A 52 8.48 1.33 -0.08
C ASP A 52 7.60 0.18 0.46
N ARG A 53 7.36 0.09 1.77
CA ARG A 53 6.60 -1.03 2.36
C ARG A 53 5.58 -0.63 3.41
N TYR A 54 4.48 -1.35 3.37
CA TYR A 54 3.36 -1.24 4.29
C TYR A 54 2.98 -2.64 4.75
N PHE A 55 2.53 -2.78 5.98
CA PHE A 55 1.83 -4.00 6.40
C PHE A 55 0.33 -3.69 6.56
N PHE A 56 -0.48 -4.71 6.37
CA PHE A 56 -1.92 -4.62 6.61
C PHE A 56 -2.42 -5.82 7.40
N VAL A 57 -3.52 -5.60 8.11
CA VAL A 57 -4.24 -6.60 8.88
C VAL A 57 -5.68 -6.63 8.37
N ALA A 58 -6.12 -7.81 7.97
CA ALA A 58 -7.44 -8.03 7.39
C ALA A 58 -8.08 -9.28 7.98
N SER A 59 -9.40 -9.44 7.80
CA SER A 59 -10.04 -10.74 8.01
C SER A 59 -9.90 -11.62 6.76
N THR A 60 -10.12 -12.93 6.92
CA THR A 60 -10.23 -13.85 5.78
C THR A 60 -11.34 -13.45 4.80
N GLU A 61 -12.42 -12.84 5.31
CA GLU A 61 -13.54 -12.36 4.48
C GLU A 61 -13.10 -11.18 3.60
N ASP A 62 -12.40 -10.21 4.17
CA ASP A 62 -11.88 -9.05 3.42
C ASP A 62 -10.87 -9.50 2.36
N LEU A 63 -10.00 -10.47 2.70
CA LEU A 63 -9.06 -11.05 1.75
C LEU A 63 -9.78 -11.69 0.56
N ASN A 64 -10.91 -12.36 0.78
CA ASN A 64 -11.67 -12.97 -0.32
C ASN A 64 -12.30 -11.89 -1.21
N LYS A 65 -12.86 -10.82 -0.63
CA LYS A 65 -13.38 -9.67 -1.39
C LYS A 65 -12.29 -9.02 -2.26
N ILE A 66 -11.07 -8.84 -1.71
CA ILE A 66 -9.92 -8.32 -2.45
C ILE A 66 -9.56 -9.23 -3.64
N LYS A 67 -9.59 -10.56 -3.44
CA LYS A 67 -9.26 -11.53 -4.50
C LYS A 67 -10.29 -11.55 -5.61
N GLU A 68 -11.57 -11.45 -5.27
CA GLU A 68 -12.68 -11.45 -6.23
C GLU A 68 -12.66 -10.22 -7.14
N LYS A 69 -12.29 -9.04 -6.63
CA LYS A 69 -12.16 -7.82 -7.46
C LYS A 69 -10.92 -7.84 -8.39
N LYS A 70 -9.98 -8.76 -8.16
CA LYS A 70 -8.75 -8.90 -8.97
C LYS A 70 -8.87 -9.91 -10.12
N LEU A 71 -9.98 -10.66 -10.20
CA LEU A 71 -10.35 -11.60 -11.27
C LEU A 71 -11.49 -11.03 -12.12
#